data_AF-A0A7C7XKE0-F1
#
_entry.id   AF-A0A7C7XKE0-F1
#
_cell.length_a   1.000
_cell.length_b   1.000
_cell.length_c   1.000
_cell.angle_alpha   90.00
_cell.angle_beta   90.00
_cell.angle_gamma   90.00
#
_symmetry.space_group_name_H-M   'P 1'
#
loop_
_entity.id
_entity.type
_entity.pdbx_description
1 polymer ?
#
loop_
_entity_poly.entity_id
_entity_poly.type
_entity_poly.pdbx_seq_one_letter_code
_entity_poly.pdbx_strand_id
1 'polypeptide(L)'
;MKEILATEQGRGATVIFSTHVLSDVEEMCERVALIADAKMLLFGDLAEIRQSRGANAVMVEAQSHSDGLPGAQRHADRGGHVEYRLSDELTP
;
A
#
# COMPACT_ATOMS: atom_id res chain seq x y z
N MET A 1 -2.46 12.40 -19.19
CA MET A 1 -1.12 12.51 -18.59
C MET A 1 -0.39 11.18 -18.65
N LYS A 2 -0.95 10.09 -18.09
CA LYS A 2 -0.34 8.76 -18.08
C LYS A 2 0.11 8.27 -19.46
N GLU A 3 -0.74 8.43 -20.47
CA GLU A 3 -0.45 8.06 -21.86
C GLU A 3 0.79 8.76 -22.44
N ILE A 4 1.01 10.04 -22.11
CA ILE A 4 2.17 10.80 -22.60
C ILE A 4 3.45 10.25 -21.96
N LEU A 5 3.41 10.00 -20.65
CA LEU A 5 4.55 9.44 -19.91
C LEU A 5 4.88 8.03 -20.41
N ALA A 6 3.87 7.19 -20.65
CA ALA A 6 4.05 5.85 -21.22
C ALA A 6 4.62 5.90 -22.65
N THR A 7 4.16 6.85 -23.47
CA THR A 7 4.67 7.04 -24.83
C THR A 7 6.15 7.41 -24.81
N GLU A 8 6.55 8.36 -23.97
CA GLU A 8 7.95 8.79 -23.88
C GLU A 8 8.85 7.70 -23.27
N GLN A 9 8.35 6.95 -22.29
CA GLN A 9 9.05 5.76 -21.77
C GLN A 9 9.26 4.72 -22.89
N GLY A 10 8.26 4.46 -23.73
CA GLY A 10 8.36 3.58 -24.90
C GLY A 10 9.36 4.07 -25.96
N ARG A 11 9.70 5.37 -25.95
CA ARG A 11 10.76 5.98 -26.78
C ARG A 11 12.14 5.93 -26.12
N GLY A 12 12.26 5.33 -24.94
CA GLY A 12 13.52 5.18 -24.19
C GLY A 12 13.80 6.29 -23.18
N ALA A 13 12.85 7.19 -22.92
CA ALA A 13 13.02 8.21 -21.88
C ALA A 13 12.96 7.59 -20.48
N THR A 14 13.86 8.03 -19.59
CA THR A 14 13.71 7.75 -18.14
C THR A 14 12.70 8.74 -17.57
N VAL A 15 11.59 8.22 -17.04
CA VAL A 15 10.50 9.03 -16.46
C VAL A 15 10.56 8.93 -14.94
N ILE A 16 10.58 10.09 -14.28
CA ILE A 16 10.41 10.21 -12.82
C ILE A 16 9.20 11.10 -12.58
N PHE A 17 8.24 10.62 -11.80
CA PHE A 17 7.09 11.41 -11.38
C PHE A 17 6.76 11.12 -9.91
N SER A 18 6.00 12.02 -9.30
CA SER A 18 5.53 11.90 -7.93
C SER A 18 4.02 12.04 -7.88
N THR A 19 3.36 11.16 -7.14
CA THR A 19 1.92 11.23 -6.87
C THR A 19 1.66 10.76 -5.44
N HIS A 20 0.53 11.18 -4.88
CA HIS A 20 0.00 10.66 -3.61
C HIS A 20 -1.07 9.58 -3.85
N VAL A 21 -1.43 9.32 -5.11
CA VAL A 21 -2.46 8.36 -5.51
C VAL A 21 -1.81 7.00 -5.76
N LEU A 22 -2.07 6.03 -4.88
CA LEU A 22 -1.42 4.71 -4.95
C LEU A 22 -1.78 3.94 -6.24
N SER A 23 -3.03 4.04 -6.72
CA SER A 23 -3.45 3.38 -7.97
C SER A 23 -2.66 3.85 -9.18
N ASP A 24 -2.22 5.11 -9.21
CA ASP A 24 -1.38 5.63 -10.29
C ASP A 24 0.04 5.08 -10.22
N VAL A 25 0.57 4.87 -9.01
CA VAL A 25 1.86 4.21 -8.79
C VAL A 25 1.79 2.76 -9.26
N GLU A 26 0.72 2.04 -8.89
CA GLU A 26 0.51 0.65 -9.28
C GLU A 26 0.35 0.45 -10.79
N GLU A 27 -0.28 1.40 -11.49
CA GLU A 27 -0.47 1.32 -12.93
C GLU A 27 0.79 1.66 -13.73
N MET A 28 1.64 2.55 -13.22
CA MET A 28 2.70 3.17 -14.03
C MET A 28 4.13 2.87 -13.61
N CYS A 29 4.36 2.43 -12.36
CA CYS A 29 5.71 2.30 -11.80
C CYS A 29 6.10 0.84 -11.53
N GLU A 30 7.27 0.45 -12.02
CA GLU A 30 7.97 -0.75 -11.53
C GLU A 30 8.71 -0.48 -10.22
N ARG A 31 9.19 0.75 -10.01
CA ARG A 31 9.96 1.15 -8.83
C ARG A 31 9.34 2.36 -8.14
N VAL A 32 9.35 2.36 -6.81
CA VAL A 32 8.79 3.45 -6.00
C VAL A 32 9.78 3.91 -4.93
N ALA A 33 9.77 5.22 -4.63
CA ALA A 33 10.38 5.80 -3.45
C ALA A 33 9.28 6.37 -2.55
N LEU A 34 9.22 5.95 -1.28
CA LEU A 34 8.30 6.55 -0.30
C LEU A 34 9.07 7.60 0.50
N ILE A 35 8.56 8.82 0.56
CA ILE A 35 9.16 9.92 1.31
C ILE A 35 8.14 10.44 2.32
N ALA A 36 8.54 10.54 3.58
CA ALA A 36 7.77 11.19 4.65
C ALA A 36 8.72 11.99 5.54
N ASP A 37 8.27 13.13 6.06
CA ASP A 37 9.07 13.99 6.94
C ASP A 37 10.47 14.29 6.40
N ALA A 38 10.56 14.57 5.09
CA ALA A 38 11.80 14.81 4.35
C ALA A 38 12.82 13.65 4.41
N LYS A 39 12.38 12.42 4.67
CA LYS A 39 13.22 11.21 4.70
C LYS A 39 12.70 10.18 3.70
N MET A 40 13.62 9.56 2.97
CA MET A 40 13.31 8.39 2.15
C MET A 40 13.13 7.19 3.06
N LEU A 41 11.89 6.72 3.16
CA LEU A 41 11.52 5.57 4.00
C LEU A 41 11.80 4.24 3.30
N LEU A 42 11.65 4.20 1.97
CA LEU A 42 11.94 3.03 1.15
C LEU A 42 12.22 3.42 -0.30
N PHE A 43 12.92 2.55 -1.01
CA PHE A 43 13.15 2.61 -2.44
C PHE A 43 13.40 1.20 -2.98
N GLY A 44 12.74 0.82 -4.07
CA GLY A 44 12.86 -0.53 -4.61
C GLY A 44 11.78 -0.86 -5.63
N ASP A 45 11.69 -2.15 -5.98
CA ASP A 45 10.62 -2.70 -6.81
C ASP A 45 9.29 -2.68 -6.06
N LEU A 46 8.23 -2.21 -6.74
CA LEU A 46 6.91 -2.05 -6.14
C LEU A 46 6.31 -3.40 -5.72
N ALA A 47 6.51 -4.46 -6.50
CA ALA A 47 5.99 -5.79 -6.17
C ALA A 47 6.70 -6.37 -4.94
N GLU A 48 8.03 -6.24 -4.85
CA GLU A 48 8.81 -6.66 -3.67
C GLU A 48 8.42 -5.88 -2.41
N ILE A 49 8.22 -4.55 -2.55
CA ILE A 49 7.78 -3.70 -1.44
C ILE A 49 6.37 -4.09 -0.98
N ARG A 50 5.44 -4.35 -1.92
CA ARG A 50 4.09 -4.82 -1.59
C ARG A 50 4.09 -6.19 -0.94
N GLN A 51 4.96 -7.10 -1.37
CA GLN A 51 5.05 -8.44 -0.78
C GLN A 51 5.63 -8.40 0.63
N SER A 52 6.70 -7.62 0.85
CA SER A 52 7.35 -7.50 2.17
C SER A 52 6.51 -6.73 3.20
N ARG A 53 5.55 -5.92 2.74
CA ARG A 53 4.70 -5.07 3.60
C ARG A 53 3.21 -5.31 3.42
N GLY A 54 2.82 -6.36 2.69
CA GLY A 54 1.44 -6.79 2.55
C GLY A 54 0.93 -7.05 3.95
N ALA A 55 0.16 -6.10 4.49
CA ALA A 55 -0.40 -6.25 5.81
C ALA A 55 -1.37 -7.42 5.69
N ASN A 56 -1.04 -8.51 6.37
CA ASN A 56 -2.00 -9.57 6.61
C ASN A 56 -3.01 -9.01 7.60
N ALA A 57 -3.89 -8.15 7.10
CA ALA A 57 -4.75 -7.32 7.91
C ALA A 57 -6.05 -7.04 7.16
N VAL A 58 -7.14 -6.99 7.92
CA VAL A 58 -8.48 -6.69 7.42
C VAL A 58 -9.02 -5.47 8.14
N MET A 59 -9.65 -4.58 7.40
CA MET A 59 -10.36 -3.44 7.96
C MET A 59 -11.83 -3.81 8.09
N VAL A 60 -12.38 -3.72 9.30
CA VAL A 60 -13.77 -4.07 9.60
C VAL A 60 -14.53 -2.82 9.99
N GLU A 61 -15.67 -2.60 9.32
CA GLU A 61 -16.68 -1.61 9.70
C GLU A 61 -17.92 -2.34 10.19
N ALA A 62 -18.30 -2.13 11.46
CA ALA A 62 -19.46 -2.77 12.05
C ALA A 62 -20.18 -1.84 13.05
N GLN A 63 -21.50 -1.98 13.15
CA GLN A 63 -22.32 -1.23 14.13
C GLN A 63 -21.95 -1.58 15.58
N SER A 64 -21.48 -2.82 15.80
CA SER A 64 -20.89 -3.28 17.06
C SER A 64 -19.72 -4.20 16.75
N HIS A 65 -18.64 -4.08 17.53
CA HIS A 65 -17.47 -4.93 17.39
C HIS A 65 -17.55 -6.01 18.48
N SER A 66 -17.61 -7.28 18.09
CA SER A 66 -17.52 -8.41 19.03
C SER A 66 -16.11 -8.49 19.65
N ASP A 67 -15.97 -9.28 20.73
CA ASP A 67 -14.72 -9.49 21.49
C ASP A 67 -13.61 -10.15 20.65
N GLY A 68 -13.00 -9.39 19.74
CA GLY A 68 -11.87 -9.79 18.91
C GLY A 68 -12.22 -10.75 17.76
N LEU A 69 -11.38 -10.75 16.73
CA LEU A 69 -11.35 -11.80 15.71
C LEU A 69 -10.32 -12.86 16.17
N PRO A 70 -10.70 -14.15 16.28
CA PRO A 70 -9.77 -15.21 16.64
C PRO A 70 -8.56 -15.24 15.69
N GLY A 71 -7.35 -15.26 16.25
CA GLY A 71 -6.11 -15.23 15.47
C GLY A 71 -5.77 -13.88 14.85
N ALA A 72 -6.53 -12.81 15.15
CA ALA A 72 -6.21 -11.47 14.72
C ALA A 72 -6.00 -10.52 15.91
N GLN A 73 -4.97 -9.69 15.81
CA GLN A 73 -4.67 -8.67 16.79
C GLN A 73 -5.36 -7.36 16.39
N ARG A 74 -6.24 -6.87 17.26
CA ARG A 74 -6.93 -5.59 17.06
C ARG A 74 -5.93 -4.44 17.16
N HIS A 75 -5.83 -3.65 16.10
CA HIS A 75 -5.16 -2.36 16.09
C HIS A 75 -6.24 -1.25 16.05
N ALA A 76 -6.16 -0.32 16.99
CA ALA A 76 -7.12 0.78 17.07
C ALA A 76 -6.85 1.79 15.97
N ASP A 77 -7.87 2.07 15.14
CA ASP A 77 -7.80 3.08 14.09
C ASP A 77 -8.51 4.40 14.51
N ARG A 78 -8.09 5.50 13.90
CA ARG A 78 -8.72 6.83 13.95
C ARG A 78 -9.71 6.95 12.80
N GLY A 79 -10.99 6.64 13.04
CA GLY A 79 -12.02 6.90 12.03
C GLY A 79 -13.34 6.13 12.15
N GLY A 80 -13.51 5.26 13.14
CA GLY A 80 -14.71 4.42 13.27
C GLY A 80 -14.58 3.03 12.65
N HIS A 81 -13.45 2.76 11.99
CA HIS A 81 -13.06 1.43 11.56
C HIS A 81 -12.18 0.75 12.61
N VAL A 82 -12.08 -0.58 12.52
CA VAL A 82 -11.13 -1.36 13.32
C VAL A 82 -10.27 -2.18 12.37
N GLU A 83 -8.97 -1.97 12.46
CA GLU A 83 -7.98 -2.78 11.76
C GLU A 83 -7.68 -4.02 12.59
N TYR A 84 -7.73 -5.19 11.97
CA TYR A 84 -7.30 -6.45 12.57
C TYR A 84 -6.11 -6.98 11.79
N ARG A 85 -4.96 -7.11 12.44
CA ARG A 85 -3.80 -7.78 11.87
C ARG A 85 -3.92 -9.28 12.11
N LEU A 86 -4.09 -10.06 11.05
CA LEU A 86 -4.14 -11.51 11.05
C LEU A 86 -2.75 -12.09 11.35
N SER A 87 -2.70 -13.19 12.10
CA SER A 87 -1.50 -14.02 12.22
C SER A 87 -1.15 -14.67 10.88
N ASP A 88 0.12 -15.04 10.68
CA ASP A 88 0.61 -15.67 9.44
C ASP A 88 -0.12 -16.97 9.04
N GLU A 89 -0.84 -17.61 9.97
CA GLU A 89 -1.67 -18.81 9.75
C GLU A 89 -3.04 -18.51 9.12
N LEU A 90 -3.43 -17.24 9.05
CA LEU A 90 -4.72 -16.78 8.55
C LEU A 90 -4.51 -15.92 7.30
N THR A 91 -5.23 -16.22 6.23
CA THR A 91 -5.24 -15.42 5.00
C THR A 91 -6.53 -14.59 4.96
N PRO A 92 -6.51 -13.32 4.49
CA PRO A 92 -7.69 -12.47 4.41
C PRO A 92 -8.81 -13.04 3.53
#